data_AF-A0A538RIZ4-F1
#
_entry.id   AF-A0A538RIZ4-F1
#
_cell.length_a   1.000
_cell.length_b   1.000
_cell.length_c   1.000
_cell.angle_alpha   90.00
_cell.angle_beta   90.00
_cell.angle_gamma   90.00
#
_symmetry.space_group_name_H-M   'P 1'
#
loop_
_entity.id
_entity.type
_entity.pdbx_description
1 polymer ?
#
loop_
_entity_poly.entity_id
_entity_poly.type
_entity_poly.pdbx_seq_one_letter_code
_entity_poly.pdbx_strand_id
1 'polypeptide(L)'
;MTLRSLGVGAAALLVAGCAMPSMPGWVPGLGKKAEPPPAVAAASTTTPKANVVDSPKPGDVRQRPTEDPDDVADRIVAVVNNDAITMNELLEKIAVYRMENRQPGGPTDEQLKQESLNRLIDDRLQLQEADREKIAVEDAELNEEFLDRIKKYGVTSEEEFDKLVRAQGVTLESVKRRLRDGLKVSKLIRRKVTLRVSVTEDEVARYLEENRAKLETSLSYHARHILITPDPPTDAGWEAARIKAEMLRAQLSDGADFIELARQHSRDASAKDGGDLGTLKRGELSQDVEAAILALRPG
;
A
#
# COMPACT_ATOMS: atom_id res chain seq x y z
N MET A 1 -29.90 -39.26 -43.38
CA MET A 1 -30.31 -39.19 -41.96
C MET A 1 -29.26 -38.33 -41.25
N THR A 2 -29.51 -37.03 -41.09
CA THR A 2 -29.97 -36.40 -39.82
C THR A 2 -28.97 -36.66 -38.69
N LEU A 3 -28.39 -35.69 -37.97
CA LEU A 3 -28.91 -34.39 -37.52
C LEU A 3 -27.77 -33.65 -36.76
N ARG A 4 -27.73 -32.31 -36.83
CA ARG A 4 -27.46 -31.32 -35.74
C ARG A 4 -26.15 -31.42 -34.89
N SER A 5 -25.51 -30.38 -34.34
CA SER A 5 -25.51 -28.90 -34.33
C SER A 5 -25.00 -28.48 -32.92
N LEU A 6 -24.31 -27.33 -32.82
CA LEU A 6 -23.95 -26.56 -31.60
C LEU A 6 -22.83 -27.16 -30.74
N GLY A 7 -21.78 -26.46 -30.32
CA GLY A 7 -21.60 -25.03 -30.04
C GLY A 7 -21.17 -24.87 -28.57
N VAL A 8 -20.44 -23.78 -28.24
CA VAL A 8 -20.02 -23.32 -26.89
C VAL A 8 -18.72 -23.99 -26.38
N GLY A 9 -17.71 -23.29 -25.84
CA GLY A 9 -17.58 -21.87 -25.49
C GLY A 9 -16.13 -21.54 -25.09
N ALA A 10 -15.80 -20.27 -25.23
CA ALA A 10 -14.58 -19.64 -24.75
C ALA A 10 -14.74 -19.16 -23.29
N ALA A 11 -13.60 -18.82 -22.67
CA ALA A 11 -13.43 -18.13 -21.38
C ALA A 11 -13.54 -19.04 -20.14
N ALA A 12 -12.77 -18.87 -19.06
CA ALA A 12 -11.93 -17.77 -18.63
C ALA A 12 -10.79 -18.33 -17.75
N LEU A 13 -9.56 -17.85 -17.98
CA LEU A 13 -8.46 -17.99 -17.02
C LEU A 13 -8.72 -17.01 -15.87
N LEU A 14 -9.13 -17.53 -14.72
CA LEU A 14 -9.13 -16.82 -13.45
C LEU A 14 -7.68 -16.68 -12.99
N VAL A 15 -7.06 -15.53 -13.28
CA VAL A 15 -5.85 -15.11 -12.58
C VAL A 15 -6.28 -14.65 -11.19
N ALA A 16 -5.99 -15.49 -10.21
CA ALA A 16 -6.11 -15.18 -8.79
C ALA A 16 -5.25 -13.95 -8.43
N GLY A 17 -5.75 -13.19 -7.46
CA GLY A 17 -5.34 -11.82 -7.20
C GLY A 17 -3.87 -11.63 -6.91
N CYS A 18 -3.22 -10.79 -7.72
CA CYS A 18 -2.10 -10.01 -7.24
C CYS A 18 -2.67 -8.86 -6.42
N ALA A 19 -2.37 -8.86 -5.12
CA ALA A 19 -2.52 -7.69 -4.26
C ALA A 19 -1.75 -6.54 -4.92
N MET A 20 -2.48 -5.52 -5.39
CA MET A 20 -1.85 -4.36 -5.99
C MET A 20 -1.09 -3.60 -4.90
N PRO A 21 0.21 -3.28 -5.10
CA PRO A 21 0.91 -2.37 -4.22
C PRO A 21 0.19 -1.02 -4.22
N SER A 22 -0.13 -0.53 -3.02
CA SER A 22 -0.75 0.77 -2.80
C SER A 22 0.05 1.86 -3.50
N MET A 23 -0.47 2.39 -4.61
CA MET A 23 0.12 3.56 -5.25
C MET A 23 -0.13 4.77 -4.35
N PRO A 24 0.86 5.68 -4.19
CA PRO A 24 0.71 6.89 -3.38
C PRO A 24 -0.50 7.71 -3.85
N GLY A 25 -1.41 8.00 -2.91
CA GLY A 25 -2.71 8.57 -3.15
C GLY A 25 -2.66 10.00 -3.69
N TRP A 26 -2.64 10.12 -5.02
CA TRP A 26 -2.84 11.38 -5.74
C TRP A 26 -4.25 11.98 -5.53
N VAL A 27 -5.21 11.15 -5.06
CA VAL A 27 -6.49 11.60 -4.47
C VAL A 27 -6.77 10.83 -3.17
N PRO A 28 -6.79 11.50 -2.01
CA PRO A 28 -7.09 10.87 -0.73
C PRO A 28 -8.54 10.36 -0.67
N GLY A 29 -8.75 9.11 -0.26
CA GLY A 29 -10.09 8.59 0.07
C GLY A 29 -10.93 8.04 -1.08
N LEU A 30 -10.42 8.00 -2.32
CA LEU A 30 -11.14 7.37 -3.43
C LEU A 30 -11.12 5.83 -3.27
N GLY A 31 -12.29 5.20 -3.15
CA GLY A 31 -12.46 3.74 -3.05
C GLY A 31 -12.97 3.19 -1.71
N LYS A 32 -13.32 4.03 -0.74
CA LYS A 32 -14.02 3.59 0.49
C LYS A 32 -15.43 4.17 0.53
N LYS A 33 -16.42 3.30 0.81
CA LYS A 33 -17.85 3.62 0.87
C LYS A 33 -18.06 4.83 1.81
N ALA A 34 -18.55 5.95 1.26
CA ALA A 34 -18.76 7.19 1.99
C ALA A 34 -19.91 7.03 2.98
N GLU A 35 -19.68 7.43 4.23
CA GLU A 35 -20.72 7.68 5.21
C GLU A 35 -21.02 9.19 5.18
N PRO A 36 -22.30 9.62 5.11
CA PRO A 36 -22.62 11.01 4.83
C PRO A 36 -22.33 11.91 6.05
N PRO A 37 -21.79 13.13 5.84
CA PRO A 37 -21.69 14.12 6.91
C PRO A 37 -23.08 14.66 7.29
N PRO A 38 -23.27 15.12 8.55
CA PRO A 38 -24.52 15.70 8.98
C PRO A 38 -24.77 17.04 8.27
N ALA A 39 -26.02 17.24 7.86
CA ALA A 39 -26.49 18.43 7.16
C ALA A 39 -26.28 19.69 8.01
N VAL A 40 -25.71 20.73 7.40
CA VAL A 40 -25.80 22.11 7.92
C VAL A 40 -26.33 23.02 6.80
N ALA A 41 -27.26 23.86 7.22
CA ALA A 41 -28.25 24.55 6.40
C ALA A 41 -27.69 25.63 5.47
N ALA A 42 -28.44 25.89 4.41
CA ALA A 42 -28.24 26.95 3.44
C ALA A 42 -28.33 28.36 4.08
N ALA A 43 -27.46 29.27 3.63
CA ALA A 43 -27.71 30.72 3.72
C ALA A 43 -27.04 31.48 2.54
N SER A 44 -27.92 31.94 1.65
CA SER A 44 -27.99 33.25 0.98
C SER A 44 -26.73 34.03 0.57
N THR A 45 -26.71 34.32 -0.73
CA THR A 45 -25.98 35.38 -1.46
C THR A 45 -25.94 36.75 -0.76
N THR A 46 -24.79 37.43 -0.78
CA THR A 46 -24.69 38.89 -1.03
C THR A 46 -23.28 39.27 -1.50
N THR A 47 -23.21 40.03 -2.58
CA THR A 47 -22.01 40.64 -3.16
C THR A 47 -21.66 41.94 -2.42
N PRO A 48 -20.37 42.25 -2.12
CA PRO A 48 -19.96 43.62 -1.87
C PRO A 48 -19.09 44.18 -3.00
N LYS A 49 -19.29 45.48 -3.24
CA LYS A 49 -18.72 46.31 -4.29
C LYS A 49 -17.22 46.59 -4.09
N ALA A 50 -16.52 46.77 -5.21
CA ALA A 50 -15.18 47.31 -5.28
C ALA A 50 -15.11 48.74 -4.70
N ASN A 51 -14.16 48.99 -3.81
CA ASN A 51 -13.77 50.33 -3.39
C ASN A 51 -12.40 50.68 -3.97
N VAL A 52 -12.33 51.92 -4.46
CA VAL A 52 -11.21 52.56 -5.15
C VAL A 52 -10.05 52.79 -4.17
N VAL A 53 -8.85 52.39 -4.59
CA VAL A 53 -7.58 52.63 -3.87
C VAL A 53 -7.09 54.04 -4.20
N ASP A 54 -6.97 54.89 -3.18
CA ASP A 54 -6.17 56.13 -3.26
C ASP A 54 -4.76 55.87 -2.71
N SER A 55 -3.76 56.53 -3.27
CA SER A 55 -2.33 56.31 -2.98
C SER A 55 -1.84 57.10 -1.76
N PRO A 56 -0.87 56.60 -0.96
CA PRO A 56 -0.51 57.21 0.32
C PRO A 56 0.58 58.30 0.18
N LYS A 57 0.54 59.30 1.09
CA LYS A 57 1.66 60.23 1.35
C LYS A 57 2.67 59.62 2.35
N PRO A 58 3.96 59.98 2.28
CA PRO A 58 5.00 59.38 3.12
C PRO A 58 5.07 60.08 4.48
N GLY A 59 4.94 59.32 5.58
CA GLY A 59 5.13 59.86 6.93
C GLY A 59 4.62 59.03 8.11
N ASP A 60 3.72 58.06 7.91
CA ASP A 60 3.17 57.28 9.02
C ASP A 60 3.93 55.98 9.28
N VAL A 61 4.44 55.85 10.50
CA VAL A 61 4.84 54.58 11.10
C VAL A 61 3.60 53.68 11.09
N ARG A 62 3.54 52.71 10.16
CA ARG A 62 2.44 51.74 10.10
C ARG A 62 2.41 50.96 11.41
N GLN A 63 1.48 51.32 12.29
CA GLN A 63 1.00 50.42 13.32
C GLN A 63 0.51 49.16 12.61
N ARG A 64 0.92 47.99 13.11
CA ARG A 64 0.47 46.69 12.59
C ARG A 64 -1.07 46.72 12.55
N PRO A 65 -1.72 46.47 11.40
CA PRO A 65 -3.17 46.41 11.33
C PRO A 65 -3.68 45.47 12.41
N THR A 66 -4.63 45.93 13.21
CA THR A 66 -5.37 45.11 14.17
C THR A 66 -6.03 43.98 13.39
N GLU A 67 -5.61 42.76 13.66
CA GLU A 67 -6.08 41.53 13.01
C GLU A 67 -7.61 41.42 13.18
N ASP A 68 -8.31 41.41 12.05
CA ASP A 68 -9.74 41.11 11.94
C ASP A 68 -9.91 39.61 12.26
N PRO A 69 -10.77 39.20 13.21
CA PRO A 69 -10.89 37.79 13.63
C PRO A 69 -11.45 36.85 12.55
N ASP A 70 -11.82 37.37 11.38
CA ASP A 70 -12.27 36.62 10.20
C ASP A 70 -11.19 36.41 9.12
N ASP A 71 -9.96 36.93 9.30
CA ASP A 71 -8.85 36.67 8.39
C ASP A 71 -8.20 35.32 8.73
N VAL A 72 -8.70 34.24 8.11
CA VAL A 72 -8.16 32.88 8.21
C VAL A 72 -6.81 32.81 7.49
N ALA A 73 -5.81 33.52 8.00
CA ALA A 73 -4.45 33.47 7.49
C ALA A 73 -3.83 32.13 7.87
N ASP A 74 -3.71 31.24 6.88
CA ASP A 74 -3.00 29.97 7.04
C ASP A 74 -1.56 30.24 7.47
N ARG A 75 -1.11 29.54 8.53
CA ARG A 75 0.18 29.83 9.17
C ARG A 75 1.31 29.21 8.37
N ILE A 76 2.38 29.97 8.15
CA ILE A 76 3.61 29.44 7.54
C ILE A 76 4.36 28.61 8.58
N VAL A 77 4.65 27.35 8.25
CA VAL A 77 5.41 26.42 9.11
C VAL A 77 6.87 26.27 8.68
N ALA A 78 7.17 26.53 7.41
CA ALA A 78 8.54 26.57 6.89
C ALA A 78 8.61 27.43 5.62
N VAL A 79 9.83 27.87 5.28
CA VAL A 79 10.12 28.58 4.03
C VAL A 79 11.25 27.84 3.33
N VAL A 80 11.05 27.50 2.06
CA VAL A 80 11.98 26.76 1.21
C VAL A 80 12.36 27.65 0.03
N ASN A 81 13.54 28.25 0.12
CA ASN A 81 13.99 29.32 -0.77
C ASN A 81 12.98 30.48 -0.79
N ASN A 82 12.20 30.59 -1.86
CA ASN A 82 11.23 31.67 -2.07
C ASN A 82 9.77 31.20 -1.88
N ASP A 83 9.56 29.94 -1.52
CA ASP A 83 8.23 29.36 -1.34
C ASP A 83 7.93 29.06 0.13
N ALA A 84 6.73 29.41 0.59
CA ALA A 84 6.24 29.03 1.91
C ALA A 84 5.58 27.65 1.88
N ILE A 85 5.71 26.91 2.99
CA ILE A 85 4.93 25.73 3.34
C ILE A 85 3.98 26.13 4.45
N THR A 86 2.69 25.82 4.28
CA THR A 86 1.65 26.24 5.22
C THR A 86 1.23 25.13 6.18
N MET A 87 0.54 25.51 7.26
CA MET A 87 -0.01 24.59 8.24
C MET A 87 -1.08 23.70 7.61
N ASN A 88 -1.93 24.25 6.74
CA ASN A 88 -2.93 23.44 6.04
C ASN A 88 -2.29 22.34 5.19
N GLU A 89 -1.24 22.65 4.43
CA GLU A 89 -0.51 21.65 3.63
C GLU A 89 0.07 20.52 4.49
N LEU A 90 0.64 20.88 5.65
CA LEU A 90 1.16 19.91 6.60
C LEU A 90 0.06 19.01 7.16
N LEU A 91 -1.06 19.59 7.57
CA LEU A 91 -2.21 18.84 8.10
C LEU A 91 -2.86 17.94 7.05
N GLU A 92 -3.00 18.42 5.82
CA GLU A 92 -3.46 17.61 4.69
C GLU A 92 -2.56 16.39 4.51
N LYS A 93 -1.23 16.57 4.43
CA LYS A 93 -0.27 15.46 4.26
C LYS A 93 -0.39 14.42 5.38
N ILE A 94 -0.54 14.87 6.64
CA ILE A 94 -0.74 13.99 7.80
C ILE A 94 -2.07 13.25 7.71
N ALA A 95 -3.14 13.94 7.31
CA ALA A 95 -4.47 13.34 7.17
C ALA A 95 -4.45 12.21 6.12
N VAL A 96 -3.80 12.43 4.97
CA VAL A 96 -3.61 11.41 3.93
C VAL A 96 -2.85 10.21 4.48
N TYR A 97 -1.72 10.44 5.15
CA TYR A 97 -0.92 9.37 5.74
C TYR A 97 -1.74 8.50 6.70
N ARG A 98 -2.53 9.11 7.60
CA ARG A 98 -3.39 8.39 8.55
C ARG A 98 -4.52 7.61 7.87
N MET A 99 -5.06 8.13 6.77
CA MET A 99 -6.10 7.45 5.99
C MET A 99 -5.57 6.19 5.31
N GLU A 100 -4.34 6.25 4.80
CA GLU A 100 -3.66 5.14 4.14
C GLU A 100 -3.11 4.12 5.15
N ASN A 101 -2.61 4.59 6.30
CA ASN A 101 -1.91 3.77 7.29
C ASN A 101 -2.70 3.63 8.60
N ARG A 102 -3.90 3.03 8.54
CA ARG A 102 -4.78 2.83 9.70
C ARG A 102 -4.34 1.72 10.68
N GLN A 103 -3.05 1.44 10.79
CA GLN A 103 -2.55 0.37 11.66
C GLN A 103 -2.41 0.84 13.11
N PRO A 104 -2.83 0.05 14.12
CA PRO A 104 -2.53 0.32 15.52
C PRO A 104 -1.01 0.33 15.75
N GLY A 105 -0.50 1.31 16.51
CA GLY A 105 0.94 1.43 16.79
C GLY A 105 1.75 2.25 15.78
N GLY A 106 1.09 3.13 15.00
CA GLY A 106 1.75 4.05 14.07
C GLY A 106 2.60 5.14 14.76
N PRO A 107 3.32 5.97 13.96
CA PRO A 107 4.21 7.00 14.48
C PRO A 107 3.47 8.02 15.35
N THR A 108 4.19 8.64 16.28
CA THR A 108 3.62 9.70 17.12
C THR A 108 3.24 10.92 16.27
N ASP A 109 2.33 11.75 16.80
CA ASP A 109 1.92 12.99 16.12
C ASP A 109 3.09 13.92 15.82
N GLU A 110 4.09 13.96 16.69
CA GLU A 110 5.31 14.75 16.49
C GLU A 110 6.17 14.17 15.37
N GLN A 111 6.37 12.85 15.35
CA GLN A 111 7.08 12.17 14.26
C GLN A 111 6.38 12.40 12.92
N LEU A 112 5.05 12.25 12.86
CA LEU A 112 4.28 12.49 11.64
C LEU A 112 4.41 13.93 11.15
N LYS A 113 4.36 14.91 12.06
CA LYS A 113 4.58 16.32 11.70
C LYS A 113 5.96 16.52 11.12
N GLN A 114 7.00 16.00 11.76
CA GLN A 114 8.38 16.18 11.30
C GLN A 114 8.62 15.48 9.94
N GLU A 115 8.20 14.23 9.80
CA GLU A 115 8.33 13.48 8.55
C GLU A 115 7.52 14.12 7.41
N SER A 116 6.31 14.56 7.69
CA SER A 116 5.46 15.21 6.68
C SER A 116 6.02 16.57 6.27
N LEU A 117 6.56 17.34 7.22
CA LEU A 117 7.24 18.61 6.92
C LEU A 117 8.48 18.39 6.06
N ASN A 118 9.33 17.41 6.41
CA ASN A 118 10.51 17.08 5.62
C ASN A 118 10.13 16.68 4.19
N ARG A 119 9.10 15.83 4.02
CA ARG A 119 8.59 15.47 2.69
C ARG A 119 8.08 16.68 1.91
N LEU A 120 7.37 17.61 2.56
CA LEU A 120 6.92 18.84 1.90
C LEU A 120 8.09 19.72 1.45
N ILE A 121 9.15 19.81 2.27
CA ILE A 121 10.39 20.52 1.92
C ILE A 121 11.04 19.86 0.69
N ASP A 122 11.19 18.54 0.72
CA ASP A 122 11.78 17.78 -0.39
C ASP A 122 10.98 17.94 -1.68
N ASP A 123 9.65 17.79 -1.61
CA ASP A 123 8.74 17.98 -2.75
C ASP A 123 8.93 19.39 -3.35
N ARG A 124 9.04 20.43 -2.50
CA ARG A 124 9.23 21.82 -2.94
C ARG A 124 10.58 22.02 -3.62
N LEU A 125 11.65 21.47 -3.06
CA LEU A 125 12.99 21.52 -3.65
C LEU A 125 13.04 20.82 -5.01
N GLN A 126 12.39 19.66 -5.13
CA GLN A 126 12.33 18.91 -6.38
C GLN A 126 11.55 19.65 -7.46
N LEU A 127 10.43 20.28 -7.11
CA LEU A 127 9.66 21.10 -8.07
C LEU A 127 10.43 22.33 -8.53
N GLN A 128 11.09 23.04 -7.61
CA GLN A 128 11.94 24.17 -7.97
C GLN A 128 13.09 23.75 -8.90
N GLU A 129 13.68 22.59 -8.66
CA GLU A 129 14.74 22.06 -9.53
C GLU A 129 14.19 21.61 -10.89
N ALA A 130 12.98 21.03 -10.94
CA ALA A 130 12.31 20.69 -12.18
C ALA A 130 12.01 21.94 -13.03
N ASP A 131 11.55 23.03 -12.39
CA ASP A 131 11.30 24.31 -13.05
C ASP A 131 12.61 24.98 -13.51
N ARG A 132 13.68 24.91 -12.70
CA ARG A 132 15.02 25.38 -13.09
C ARG A 132 15.55 24.64 -14.33
N GLU A 133 15.33 23.34 -14.41
CA GLU A 133 15.68 22.49 -15.55
C GLU A 133 14.70 22.60 -16.73
N LYS A 134 13.69 23.47 -16.60
CA LYS A 134 12.63 23.74 -17.59
C LYS A 134 11.87 22.47 -17.99
N ILE A 135 11.61 21.60 -17.03
CA ILE A 135 10.85 20.37 -17.26
C ILE A 135 9.37 20.72 -17.33
N ALA A 136 8.80 20.52 -18.52
CA ALA A 136 7.38 20.70 -18.78
C ALA A 136 6.64 19.36 -18.87
N VAL A 137 5.34 19.41 -18.59
CA VAL A 137 4.39 18.33 -18.80
C VAL A 137 3.27 18.91 -19.65
N GLU A 138 3.16 18.41 -20.87
CA GLU A 138 2.16 18.85 -21.84
C GLU A 138 0.77 18.39 -21.41
N ASP A 139 -0.27 19.13 -21.79
CA ASP A 139 -1.64 18.82 -21.38
C ASP A 139 -2.13 17.47 -21.93
N ALA A 140 -1.66 17.08 -23.13
CA ALA A 140 -1.97 15.77 -23.70
C ALA A 140 -1.41 14.62 -22.84
N GLU A 141 -0.16 14.75 -22.40
CA GLU A 141 0.49 13.77 -21.51
C GLU A 141 -0.19 13.71 -20.15
N LEU A 142 -0.54 14.88 -19.59
CA LEU A 142 -1.29 14.94 -18.34
C LEU A 142 -2.63 14.22 -18.44
N ASN A 143 -3.36 14.43 -19.54
CA ASN A 143 -4.67 13.82 -19.76
C ASN A 143 -4.55 12.30 -19.96
N GLU A 144 -3.53 11.82 -20.68
CA GLU A 144 -3.27 10.39 -20.85
C GLU A 144 -3.00 9.71 -19.49
N GLU A 145 -2.07 10.24 -18.72
CA GLU A 145 -1.76 9.72 -17.38
C GLU A 145 -2.98 9.81 -16.45
N PHE A 146 -3.74 10.91 -16.52
CA PHE A 146 -4.96 11.09 -15.74
C PHE A 146 -5.98 9.98 -16.04
N LEU A 147 -6.27 9.74 -17.32
CA LEU A 147 -7.21 8.70 -17.75
C LEU A 147 -6.74 7.31 -17.32
N ASP A 148 -5.46 7.01 -17.42
CA ASP A 148 -4.90 5.73 -17.00
C ASP A 148 -4.93 5.52 -15.48
N ARG A 149 -4.79 6.59 -14.70
CA ARG A 149 -4.96 6.51 -13.25
C ARG A 149 -6.41 6.30 -12.85
N ILE A 150 -7.36 7.05 -13.41
CA ILE A 150 -8.78 6.91 -13.00
C ILE A 150 -9.35 5.54 -13.37
N LYS A 151 -8.89 4.93 -14.47
CA LYS A 151 -9.26 3.55 -14.86
C LYS A 151 -8.94 2.54 -13.76
N LYS A 152 -7.84 2.73 -13.01
CA LYS A 152 -7.46 1.86 -11.88
C LYS A 152 -8.45 1.93 -10.72
N TYR A 153 -9.23 3.01 -10.63
CA TYR A 153 -10.33 3.16 -9.67
C TYR A 153 -11.68 2.70 -10.22
N GLY A 154 -11.70 2.06 -11.40
CA GLY A 154 -12.93 1.62 -12.06
C GLY A 154 -13.71 2.75 -12.74
N VAL A 155 -13.13 3.95 -12.83
CA VAL A 155 -13.75 5.13 -13.43
C VAL A 155 -13.17 5.33 -14.83
N THR A 156 -14.01 5.48 -15.84
CA THR A 156 -13.55 5.58 -17.24
C THR A 156 -13.73 6.96 -17.85
N SER A 157 -14.40 7.88 -17.14
CA SER A 157 -14.65 9.25 -17.62
C SER A 157 -14.21 10.31 -16.61
N GLU A 158 -13.73 11.44 -17.14
CA GLU A 158 -13.36 12.60 -16.34
C GLU A 158 -14.54 13.18 -15.56
N GLU A 159 -15.72 13.21 -16.17
CA GLU A 159 -16.95 13.75 -15.58
C GLU A 159 -17.43 12.93 -14.37
N GLU A 160 -17.32 11.60 -14.45
CA GLU A 160 -17.61 10.71 -13.33
C GLU A 160 -16.61 10.92 -12.20
N PHE A 161 -15.33 11.07 -12.54
CA PHE A 161 -14.29 11.34 -11.57
C PHE A 161 -14.45 12.71 -10.89
N ASP A 162 -14.81 13.76 -11.64
CA ASP A 162 -15.08 15.10 -11.10
C ASP A 162 -16.18 15.06 -10.02
N LYS A 163 -17.26 14.30 -10.28
CA LYS A 163 -18.33 14.11 -9.29
C LYS A 163 -17.83 13.44 -8.01
N LEU A 164 -16.97 12.42 -8.13
CA LEU A 164 -16.41 11.70 -6.99
C LEU A 164 -15.50 12.60 -6.14
N VAL A 165 -14.61 13.37 -6.76
CA VAL A 165 -13.67 14.23 -6.02
C VAL A 165 -14.36 15.43 -5.40
N ARG A 166 -15.38 16.01 -6.07
CA ARG A 166 -16.19 17.08 -5.49
C ARG A 166 -16.99 16.63 -4.28
N ALA A 167 -17.48 15.39 -4.27
CA ALA A 167 -18.13 14.81 -3.09
C ALA A 167 -17.20 14.72 -1.88
N GLN A 168 -15.88 14.76 -2.10
CA GLN A 168 -14.84 14.75 -1.07
C GLN A 168 -14.27 16.15 -0.77
N GLY A 169 -14.85 17.21 -1.36
CA GLY A 169 -14.40 18.59 -1.17
C GLY A 169 -13.15 18.97 -1.98
N VAL A 170 -12.75 18.15 -2.94
CA VAL A 170 -11.56 18.38 -3.79
C VAL A 170 -11.99 18.77 -5.20
N THR A 171 -11.29 19.71 -5.83
CA THR A 171 -11.58 20.11 -7.22
C THR A 171 -10.74 19.29 -8.20
N LEU A 172 -11.30 18.98 -9.37
CA LEU A 172 -10.57 18.30 -10.44
C LEU A 172 -9.28 19.03 -10.85
N GLU A 173 -9.32 20.37 -10.90
CA GLU A 173 -8.14 21.20 -11.19
C GLU A 173 -7.01 20.99 -10.17
N SER A 174 -7.35 20.89 -8.88
CA SER A 174 -6.34 20.62 -7.85
C SER A 174 -5.71 19.24 -8.01
N VAL A 175 -6.49 18.25 -8.44
CA VAL A 175 -6.00 16.89 -8.72
C VAL A 175 -5.09 16.88 -9.94
N LYS A 176 -5.51 17.49 -11.06
CA LYS A 176 -4.71 17.60 -12.28
C LYS A 176 -3.40 18.35 -12.04
N ARG A 177 -3.42 19.41 -11.22
CA ARG A 177 -2.21 20.13 -10.79
C ARG A 177 -1.25 19.23 -10.02
N ARG A 178 -1.72 18.53 -8.97
CA ARG A 178 -0.89 17.58 -8.20
C ARG A 178 -0.31 16.47 -9.08
N LEU A 179 -1.10 15.97 -10.04
CA LEU A 179 -0.61 14.98 -11.00
C LEU A 179 0.49 15.56 -11.89
N ARG A 180 0.32 16.78 -12.41
CA ARG A 180 1.33 17.49 -13.20
C ARG A 180 2.63 17.68 -12.41
N ASP A 181 2.53 18.07 -11.15
CA ASP A 181 3.68 18.25 -10.25
C ASP A 181 4.43 16.92 -10.04
N GLY A 182 3.70 15.83 -9.77
CA GLY A 182 4.29 14.49 -9.66
C GLY A 182 4.97 14.03 -10.95
N LEU A 183 4.40 14.34 -12.12
CA LEU A 183 5.00 14.04 -13.43
C LEU A 183 6.28 14.85 -13.67
N LYS A 184 6.32 16.14 -13.29
CA LYS A 184 7.54 16.97 -13.37
C LYS A 184 8.67 16.36 -12.55
N VAL A 185 8.40 15.97 -11.31
CA VAL A 185 9.39 15.34 -10.41
C VAL A 185 9.88 14.01 -10.98
N SER A 186 8.97 13.16 -11.46
CA SER A 186 9.33 11.87 -12.07
C SER A 186 10.27 12.06 -13.27
N LYS A 187 9.98 13.02 -14.15
CA LYS A 187 10.85 13.39 -15.27
C LYS A 187 12.21 13.92 -14.83
N LEU A 188 12.25 14.75 -13.78
CA LEU A 188 13.50 15.26 -13.21
C LEU A 188 14.40 14.10 -12.74
N ILE A 189 13.85 13.20 -11.93
CA ILE A 189 14.58 12.04 -11.40
C ILE A 189 15.08 11.17 -12.56
N ARG A 190 14.23 10.89 -13.55
CA ARG A 190 14.63 10.10 -14.73
C ARG A 190 15.80 10.73 -15.48
N ARG A 191 15.78 12.05 -15.66
CA ARG A 191 16.84 12.79 -16.36
C ARG A 191 18.14 12.86 -15.56
N LYS A 192 18.07 13.05 -14.23
CA LYS A 192 19.26 13.25 -13.39
C LYS A 192 19.86 11.98 -12.82
N VAL A 193 19.05 10.94 -12.58
CA VAL A 193 19.44 9.69 -11.90
C VAL A 193 19.45 8.52 -12.87
N THR A 194 18.33 8.20 -13.53
CA THR A 194 18.22 6.99 -14.35
C THR A 194 19.17 7.00 -15.56
N LEU A 195 19.50 8.17 -16.12
CA LEU A 195 20.50 8.28 -17.19
C LEU A 195 21.96 8.16 -16.72
N ARG A 196 22.21 8.17 -15.41
CA ARG A 196 23.56 8.14 -14.82
C ARG A 196 23.90 6.87 -14.05
N VAL A 197 22.91 6.03 -13.78
CA VAL A 197 23.09 4.77 -13.04
C VAL A 197 22.98 3.61 -14.03
N SER A 198 24.10 2.96 -14.32
CA SER A 198 24.14 1.67 -15.00
C SER A 198 24.38 0.58 -13.96
N VAL A 199 23.43 -0.34 -13.78
CA VAL A 199 23.66 -1.54 -12.97
C VAL A 199 24.49 -2.51 -13.79
N THR A 200 25.65 -2.89 -13.26
CA THR A 200 26.57 -3.81 -13.94
C THR A 200 26.20 -5.27 -13.67
N GLU A 201 26.58 -6.18 -14.58
CA GLU A 201 26.41 -7.62 -14.36
C GLU A 201 27.10 -8.09 -13.08
N ASP A 202 28.26 -7.50 -12.74
CA ASP A 202 29.00 -7.78 -11.51
C ASP A 202 28.23 -7.36 -10.24
N GLU A 203 27.52 -6.24 -10.26
CA GLU A 203 26.65 -5.81 -9.15
C GLU A 203 25.45 -6.72 -9.00
N VAL A 204 24.86 -7.17 -10.13
CA VAL A 204 23.78 -8.16 -10.11
C VAL A 204 24.28 -9.49 -9.54
N ALA A 205 25.42 -9.99 -10.02
CA ALA A 205 26.01 -11.24 -9.54
C ALA A 205 26.32 -11.19 -8.04
N ARG A 206 26.92 -10.09 -7.58
CA ARG A 206 27.21 -9.87 -6.15
C ARG A 206 25.93 -9.80 -5.32
N TYR A 207 24.92 -9.08 -5.78
CA TYR A 207 23.63 -9.00 -5.10
C TYR A 207 22.96 -10.38 -5.01
N LEU A 208 23.02 -11.17 -6.08
CA LEU A 208 22.47 -12.53 -6.11
C LEU A 208 23.22 -13.46 -5.14
N GLU A 209 24.54 -13.36 -5.06
CA GLU A 209 25.36 -14.14 -4.14
C GLU A 209 25.09 -13.76 -2.67
N GLU A 210 25.09 -12.46 -2.36
CA GLU A 210 24.84 -11.94 -1.01
C GLU A 210 23.41 -12.18 -0.51
N ASN A 211 22.45 -12.29 -1.42
CA ASN A 211 21.03 -12.50 -1.09
C ASN A 211 20.54 -13.90 -1.44
N ARG A 212 21.44 -14.84 -1.77
CA ARG A 212 21.11 -16.19 -2.22
C ARG A 212 20.14 -16.91 -1.28
N ALA A 213 20.38 -16.86 0.03
CA ALA A 213 19.51 -17.49 1.03
C ALA A 213 18.08 -16.88 1.11
N LYS A 214 17.90 -15.61 0.72
CA LYS A 214 16.59 -14.94 0.64
C LYS A 214 15.90 -15.21 -0.70
N LEU A 215 16.68 -15.42 -1.76
CA LEU A 215 16.19 -15.68 -3.12
C LEU A 215 15.94 -17.18 -3.38
N GLU A 216 16.61 -18.07 -2.63
CA GLU A 216 16.36 -19.52 -2.54
C GLU A 216 15.10 -19.83 -1.71
N THR A 217 14.03 -19.04 -1.87
CA THR A 217 12.65 -19.40 -1.48
C THR A 217 12.07 -20.55 -2.31
N SER A 218 12.88 -21.18 -3.16
CA SER A 218 12.55 -22.34 -3.98
C SER A 218 12.75 -23.68 -3.27
N LEU A 219 13.17 -23.71 -2.00
CA LEU A 219 13.20 -24.94 -1.24
C LEU A 219 11.77 -25.38 -0.93
N SER A 220 11.21 -26.23 -1.80
CA SER A 220 9.96 -26.91 -1.57
C SER A 220 10.21 -28.29 -1.02
N TYR A 221 9.49 -28.67 0.03
CA TYR A 221 9.57 -29.99 0.63
C TYR A 221 8.18 -30.62 0.67
N HIS A 222 8.14 -31.94 0.46
CA HIS A 222 6.91 -32.71 0.58
C HIS A 222 6.92 -33.43 1.92
N ALA A 223 5.88 -33.21 2.73
CA ALA A 223 5.84 -33.73 4.09
C ALA A 223 4.52 -34.43 4.38
N ARG A 224 4.59 -35.42 5.28
CA ARG A 224 3.42 -36.02 5.91
C ARG A 224 3.50 -35.84 7.41
N HIS A 225 2.36 -35.71 8.08
CA HIS A 225 2.30 -35.57 9.53
C HIS A 225 1.18 -36.38 10.18
N ILE A 226 1.36 -36.69 11.45
CA ILE A 226 0.34 -37.33 12.31
C ILE A 226 0.14 -36.40 13.50
N LEU A 227 -1.05 -35.79 13.60
CA LEU A 227 -1.39 -34.91 14.70
C LEU A 227 -2.10 -35.69 15.81
N ILE A 228 -1.53 -35.69 17.02
CA ILE A 228 -2.18 -36.24 18.22
C ILE A 228 -2.61 -35.08 19.11
N THR A 229 -3.91 -34.95 19.34
CA THR A 229 -4.47 -33.96 20.26
C THR A 229 -4.78 -34.61 21.62
N PRO A 230 -4.62 -33.87 22.73
CA PRO A 230 -5.05 -34.35 24.04
C PRO A 230 -6.57 -34.46 24.09
N ASP A 231 -7.08 -35.46 24.80
CA ASP A 231 -8.51 -35.63 25.04
C ASP A 231 -8.73 -36.29 26.42
N PRO A 232 -9.14 -35.52 27.46
CA PRO A 232 -9.38 -34.07 27.49
C PRO A 232 -8.08 -33.23 27.47
N PRO A 233 -8.12 -31.90 27.22
CA PRO A 233 -6.94 -31.03 27.21
C PRO A 233 -6.46 -30.67 28.64
N THR A 234 -6.09 -31.68 29.40
CA THR A 234 -5.50 -31.57 30.75
C THR A 234 -4.03 -31.98 30.72
N ASP A 235 -3.26 -31.71 31.78
CA ASP A 235 -1.86 -32.15 31.88
C ASP A 235 -1.71 -33.66 31.66
N ALA A 236 -2.60 -34.46 32.25
CA ALA A 236 -2.64 -35.91 32.06
C ALA A 236 -3.00 -36.29 30.61
N GLY A 237 -3.89 -35.54 29.96
CA GLY A 237 -4.24 -35.75 28.55
C GLY A 237 -3.11 -35.40 27.59
N TRP A 238 -2.34 -34.35 27.89
CA TRP A 238 -1.13 -33.98 27.14
C TRP A 238 -0.03 -35.04 27.29
N GLU A 239 0.17 -35.57 28.49
CA GLU A 239 1.13 -36.65 28.71
C GLU A 239 0.71 -37.94 27.99
N ALA A 240 -0.58 -38.30 28.03
CA ALA A 240 -1.11 -39.43 27.27
C ALA A 240 -0.94 -39.25 25.75
N ALA A 241 -1.18 -38.04 25.23
CA ALA A 241 -0.97 -37.70 23.83
C ALA A 241 0.50 -37.82 23.43
N ARG A 242 1.42 -37.35 24.28
CA ARG A 242 2.87 -37.49 24.10
C ARG A 242 3.29 -38.95 24.07
N ILE A 243 2.87 -39.75 25.04
CA ILE A 243 3.18 -41.20 25.10
C ILE A 243 2.68 -41.90 23.83
N LYS A 244 1.47 -41.56 23.37
CA LYS A 244 0.92 -42.11 22.12
C LYS A 244 1.75 -41.70 20.90
N ALA A 245 2.15 -40.44 20.79
CA ALA A 245 2.99 -39.97 19.69
C ALA A 245 4.35 -40.68 19.66
N GLU A 246 4.97 -40.89 20.83
CA GLU A 246 6.23 -41.64 20.97
C GLU A 246 6.08 -43.12 20.57
N MET A 247 4.98 -43.76 20.98
CA MET A 247 4.68 -45.13 20.58
C MET A 247 4.52 -45.27 19.06
N LEU A 248 3.79 -44.35 18.41
CA LEU A 248 3.64 -44.34 16.95
C LEU A 248 4.97 -44.09 16.25
N ARG A 249 5.81 -43.19 16.78
CA ARG A 249 7.16 -42.94 16.27
C ARG A 249 8.04 -44.21 16.34
N ALA A 250 7.94 -44.97 17.43
CA ALA A 250 8.66 -46.24 17.56
C ALA A 250 8.19 -47.25 16.51
N GLN A 251 6.88 -47.41 16.31
CA GLN A 251 6.32 -48.29 15.26
C GLN A 251 6.77 -47.89 13.86
N LEU A 252 6.81 -46.58 13.55
CA LEU A 252 7.32 -46.07 12.28
C LEU A 252 8.81 -46.40 12.10
N SER A 253 9.59 -46.30 13.18
CA SER A 253 11.02 -46.64 13.16
C SER A 253 11.25 -48.14 12.94
N ASP A 254 10.31 -48.98 13.40
CA ASP A 254 10.30 -50.44 13.17
C ASP A 254 9.74 -50.84 11.80
N GLY A 255 9.37 -49.86 10.95
CA GLY A 255 8.93 -50.09 9.57
C GLY A 255 7.41 -50.20 9.36
N ALA A 256 6.59 -49.77 10.33
CA ALA A 256 5.15 -49.65 10.12
C ALA A 256 4.81 -48.63 9.02
N ASP A 257 3.67 -48.84 8.34
CA ASP A 257 3.24 -47.95 7.26
C ASP A 257 2.70 -46.62 7.81
N PHE A 258 3.28 -45.51 7.34
CA PHE A 258 2.93 -44.16 7.79
C PHE A 258 1.50 -43.77 7.42
N ILE A 259 1.03 -44.14 6.22
CA ILE A 259 -0.29 -43.76 5.71
C ILE A 259 -1.37 -44.41 6.57
N GLU A 260 -1.20 -45.69 6.92
CA GLU A 260 -2.13 -46.43 7.76
C GLU A 260 -2.18 -45.87 9.18
N LEU A 261 -1.03 -45.61 9.80
CA LEU A 261 -0.99 -45.00 11.14
C LEU A 261 -1.59 -43.58 11.14
N ALA A 262 -1.35 -42.79 10.09
CA ALA A 262 -1.94 -41.46 9.95
C ALA A 262 -3.47 -41.54 9.86
N ARG A 263 -4.01 -42.43 9.02
CA ARG A 263 -5.47 -42.63 8.90
C ARG A 263 -6.13 -43.05 10.19
N GLN A 264 -5.47 -43.91 10.97
CA GLN A 264 -6.04 -44.49 12.19
C GLN A 264 -5.91 -43.58 13.41
N HIS A 265 -4.86 -42.75 13.47
CA HIS A 265 -4.51 -42.05 14.71
C HIS A 265 -4.41 -40.54 14.59
N SER A 266 -4.20 -39.99 13.39
CA SER A 266 -4.11 -38.53 13.22
C SER A 266 -5.49 -37.89 13.43
N ARG A 267 -5.48 -36.75 14.10
CA ARG A 267 -6.64 -35.87 14.32
C ARG A 267 -6.66 -34.69 13.35
N ASP A 268 -5.69 -34.62 12.44
CA ASP A 268 -5.65 -33.60 11.41
C ASP A 268 -6.60 -33.90 10.24
N ALA A 269 -7.02 -32.87 9.49
CA ALA A 269 -7.89 -33.04 8.33
C ALA A 269 -7.25 -33.89 7.21
N SER A 270 -5.92 -33.90 7.11
CA SER A 270 -5.15 -34.74 6.17
C SER A 270 -5.11 -36.22 6.55
N ALA A 271 -5.63 -36.63 7.72
CA ALA A 271 -5.58 -38.02 8.20
C ALA A 271 -6.11 -39.02 7.17
N LYS A 272 -7.26 -38.72 6.54
CA LYS A 272 -7.88 -39.55 5.49
C LYS A 272 -6.96 -39.78 4.28
N ASP A 273 -6.11 -38.80 3.98
CA ASP A 273 -5.16 -38.79 2.88
C ASP A 273 -3.76 -39.27 3.32
N GLY A 274 -3.67 -39.96 4.47
CA GLY A 274 -2.40 -40.48 4.98
C GLY A 274 -1.52 -39.45 5.66
N GLY A 275 -2.09 -38.33 6.08
CA GLY A 275 -1.36 -37.23 6.71
C GLY A 275 -0.63 -36.33 5.71
N ASP A 276 -0.99 -36.38 4.43
CA ASP A 276 -0.29 -35.65 3.36
C ASP A 276 -0.56 -34.14 3.41
N LEU A 277 0.52 -33.36 3.49
CA LEU A 277 0.49 -31.89 3.46
C LEU A 277 0.77 -31.33 2.06
N GLY A 278 1.13 -32.19 1.11
CA GLY A 278 1.53 -31.80 -0.22
C GLY A 278 2.91 -31.15 -0.26
N THR A 279 3.16 -30.37 -1.33
CA THR A 279 4.41 -29.65 -1.52
C THR A 279 4.32 -28.28 -0.85
N LEU A 280 5.12 -28.10 0.19
CA LEU A 280 5.17 -26.89 1.00
C LEU A 280 6.42 -26.08 0.66
N LYS A 281 6.30 -24.76 0.74
CA LYS A 281 7.43 -23.84 0.62
C LYS A 281 7.90 -23.40 2.00
N ARG A 282 9.15 -22.96 2.04
CA ARG A 282 9.73 -22.37 3.24
C ARG A 282 8.88 -21.21 3.77
N GLY A 283 8.50 -21.26 5.04
CA GLY A 283 7.67 -20.26 5.72
C GLY A 283 6.15 -20.52 5.67
N GLU A 284 5.69 -21.62 5.06
CA GLU A 284 4.27 -22.02 5.08
C GLU A 284 3.88 -22.78 6.37
N LEU A 285 4.86 -23.31 7.12
CA LEU A 285 4.67 -23.96 8.41
C LEU A 285 5.24 -23.12 9.56
N SER A 286 4.84 -23.45 10.80
CA SER A 286 5.46 -22.86 11.98
C SER A 286 6.95 -23.19 12.03
N GLN A 287 7.74 -22.25 12.56
CA GLN A 287 9.20 -22.34 12.58
C GLN A 287 9.71 -23.64 13.21
N ASP A 288 9.09 -24.09 14.30
CA ASP A 288 9.52 -25.30 15.02
C ASP A 288 9.29 -26.58 14.21
N VAL A 289 8.16 -26.67 13.50
CA VAL A 289 7.81 -27.83 12.67
C VAL A 289 8.66 -27.84 11.40
N GLU A 290 8.82 -26.69 10.76
CA GLU A 290 9.66 -26.55 9.56
C GLU A 290 11.12 -26.90 9.86
N ALA A 291 11.67 -26.42 10.98
CA ALA A 291 13.04 -26.74 11.38
C ALA A 291 13.24 -28.25 11.61
N ALA A 292 12.26 -28.93 12.20
CA ALA A 292 12.31 -30.38 12.39
C ALA A 292 12.25 -31.13 11.05
N ILE A 293 11.36 -30.76 10.13
CA ILE A 293 11.23 -31.39 8.81
C ILE A 293 12.51 -31.22 7.99
N LEU A 294 13.09 -30.02 7.96
CA LEU A 294 14.29 -29.73 7.20
C LEU A 294 15.55 -30.43 7.75
N ALA A 295 15.52 -30.89 9.00
CA ALA A 295 16.59 -31.69 9.60
C ALA A 295 16.50 -33.19 9.24
N LEU A 296 15.36 -33.65 8.72
CA LEU A 296 15.15 -35.04 8.32
C LEU A 296 15.75 -35.31 6.93
N ARG A 297 16.17 -36.55 6.71
CA ARG A 297 16.51 -37.03 5.37
C ARG A 297 15.22 -37.44 4.64
N PRO A 298 15.19 -37.45 3.30
CA PRO A 298 14.06 -37.98 2.56
C PRO A 298 13.82 -39.46 2.88
N GLY A 299 12.54 -39.81 3.11
CA GLY A 299 12.11 -41.16 3.50
C GLY A 299 12.10 -41.38 5.01
#